data_AF-A0A971B053-F1
#
_entry.id   AF-A0A971B053-F1
#
_cell.length_a   1.000
_cell.length_b   1.000
_cell.length_c   1.000
_cell.angle_alpha   90.00
_cell.angle_beta   90.00
_cell.angle_gamma   90.00
#
_symmetry.space_group_name_H-M   'P 1'
#
loop_
_entity.id
_entity.type
_entity.pdbx_description
1 polymer ?
#
loop_
_entity_poly.entity_id
_entity_poly.type
_entity_poly.pdbx_seq_one_letter_code
_entity_poly.pdbx_strand_id
1 'polypeptide(L)'
;MKTTVIGAVLAIVLTGPAWSQQAQMYDDRPKITVTGEAVVNVKPDKIVISFGIETWDADITVAKQKNNDILKKSVAAVKECGIPEKDIQTDQLSIEPRWSDNYVKKNFIGYFVRNTVVVTLSEVGKVEDLVTSALQSGVNYIHGLDFQTTEFKEYREQARELALKAAKEKADKMSAVLGQTVGVPIQINENYSGSPWRYWSSWYGWDWGWGRSSGMSQVQVQADRGSSGEITDTVALGKLSIRANVSVTFELKK
;
A
#
# COMPACT_ATOMS: atom_id res chain seq x y z
N MET A 1 4.04 -97.52 -2.84
CA MET A 1 5.18 -96.99 -3.62
C MET A 1 4.69 -95.83 -4.47
N LYS A 2 5.23 -94.61 -4.24
CA LYS A 2 5.25 -93.41 -5.13
C LYS A 2 3.84 -92.81 -5.43
N THR A 3 3.54 -91.51 -5.35
CA THR A 3 4.31 -90.27 -5.49
C THR A 3 3.46 -89.06 -5.03
N THR A 4 4.15 -88.00 -4.62
CA THR A 4 3.76 -86.72 -4.00
C THR A 4 3.03 -85.73 -4.94
N VAL A 5 2.17 -84.84 -4.40
CA VAL A 5 2.08 -83.42 -4.84
C VAL A 5 1.78 -82.51 -3.65
N ILE A 6 2.64 -81.50 -3.45
CA ILE A 6 2.60 -80.44 -2.44
C ILE A 6 1.90 -79.22 -3.07
N GLY A 7 0.87 -78.68 -2.42
CA GLY A 7 0.25 -77.40 -2.77
C GLY A 7 0.61 -76.34 -1.74
N ALA A 8 1.44 -75.36 -2.13
CA ALA A 8 1.78 -74.20 -1.32
C ALA A 8 0.74 -73.09 -1.55
N VAL A 9 0.05 -72.67 -0.50
CA VAL A 9 -0.91 -71.55 -0.50
C VAL A 9 -0.15 -70.23 -0.32
N LEU A 10 -0.26 -69.33 -1.29
CA LEU A 10 0.23 -67.96 -1.21
C LEU A 10 -0.71 -67.12 -0.32
N ALA A 11 -0.18 -66.56 0.77
CA ALA A 11 -0.89 -65.58 1.60
C ALA A 11 -0.70 -64.17 1.02
N ILE A 12 -1.78 -63.58 0.48
CA ILE A 12 -1.82 -62.17 0.07
C ILE A 12 -2.14 -61.32 1.30
N VAL A 13 -1.16 -60.54 1.76
CA VAL A 13 -1.35 -59.49 2.77
C VAL A 13 -1.99 -58.29 2.09
N LEU A 14 -3.27 -58.05 2.38
CA LEU A 14 -4.00 -56.85 1.96
C LEU A 14 -3.58 -55.65 2.81
N THR A 15 -2.63 -54.86 2.32
CA THR A 15 -2.37 -53.51 2.81
C THR A 15 -3.45 -52.57 2.27
N GLY A 16 -4.53 -52.38 3.03
CA GLY A 16 -5.52 -51.35 2.72
C GLY A 16 -4.86 -49.96 2.76
N PRO A 17 -5.08 -49.08 1.77
CA PRO A 17 -4.63 -47.70 1.87
C PRO A 17 -5.38 -47.05 3.05
N ALA A 18 -4.63 -46.58 4.03
CA ALA A 18 -5.16 -45.69 5.06
C ALA A 18 -5.53 -44.36 4.39
N TRP A 19 -6.78 -44.25 3.96
CA TRP A 19 -7.38 -42.95 3.64
C TRP A 19 -7.48 -42.20 4.96
N SER A 20 -6.48 -41.35 5.23
CA SER A 20 -6.59 -40.31 6.25
C SER A 20 -7.74 -39.38 5.85
N GLN A 21 -8.94 -39.69 6.33
CA GLN A 21 -10.02 -38.72 6.36
C GLN A 21 -9.57 -37.60 7.31
N GLN A 22 -8.97 -36.57 6.73
CA GLN A 22 -8.83 -35.28 7.39
C GLN A 22 -10.25 -34.79 7.66
N ALA A 23 -10.82 -35.14 8.82
CA ALA A 23 -12.11 -34.65 9.25
C ALA A 23 -11.99 -33.12 9.35
N GLN A 24 -12.51 -32.42 8.35
CA GLN A 24 -12.79 -31.00 8.46
C GLN A 24 -13.78 -30.85 9.60
N MET A 25 -13.32 -30.38 10.77
CA MET A 25 -14.20 -30.16 11.91
C MET A 25 -15.21 -29.08 11.53
N TYR A 26 -16.42 -29.51 11.18
CA TYR A 26 -17.54 -28.62 10.89
C TYR A 26 -18.16 -28.19 12.21
N ASP A 27 -17.98 -26.93 12.58
CA ASP A 27 -18.61 -26.33 13.75
C ASP A 27 -20.10 -26.09 13.47
N ASP A 28 -20.95 -26.93 14.07
CA ASP A 28 -22.41 -27.00 13.88
C ASP A 28 -23.20 -26.05 14.78
N ARG A 29 -22.52 -25.28 15.65
CA ARG A 29 -23.17 -24.31 16.55
C ARG A 29 -23.92 -23.25 15.74
N PRO A 30 -25.13 -22.84 16.18
CA PRO A 30 -25.79 -21.65 15.64
C PRO A 30 -24.86 -20.45 15.75
N LYS A 31 -24.62 -19.75 14.65
CA LYS A 31 -23.65 -18.67 14.59
C LYS A 31 -24.07 -17.57 13.64
N ILE A 32 -23.58 -16.36 13.91
CA ILE A 32 -23.73 -15.20 13.05
C ILE A 32 -22.34 -14.67 12.71
N THR A 33 -22.11 -14.43 11.42
CA THR A 33 -20.89 -13.77 10.93
C THR A 33 -21.25 -12.37 10.47
N VAL A 34 -20.55 -11.38 11.00
CA VAL A 34 -20.74 -9.96 10.69
C VAL A 34 -19.42 -9.29 10.38
N THR A 35 -19.49 -8.27 9.53
CA THR A 35 -18.37 -7.37 9.27
C THR A 35 -18.56 -6.05 10.01
N GLY A 36 -17.53 -5.65 10.75
CA GLY A 36 -17.39 -4.34 11.37
C GLY A 36 -16.35 -3.52 10.63
N GLU A 37 -16.66 -2.25 10.44
CA GLU A 37 -15.79 -1.28 9.77
C GLU A 37 -15.67 -0.04 10.64
N ALA A 38 -14.47 0.53 10.69
CA ALA A 38 -14.25 1.82 11.32
C ALA A 38 -13.21 2.62 10.55
N VAL A 39 -13.35 3.94 10.64
CA VAL A 39 -12.45 4.92 10.05
C VAL A 39 -12.03 5.90 11.12
N VAL A 40 -10.72 6.05 11.31
CA VAL A 40 -10.12 7.07 12.15
C VAL A 40 -9.49 8.12 11.24
N ASN A 41 -9.92 9.36 11.39
CA ASN A 41 -9.43 10.48 10.60
C ASN A 41 -8.37 11.23 11.40
N VAL A 42 -7.18 11.35 10.85
CA VAL A 42 -6.04 11.98 11.53
C VAL A 42 -5.43 13.06 10.66
N LYS A 43 -4.83 14.05 11.31
CA LYS A 43 -4.02 15.05 10.61
C LYS A 43 -2.67 14.40 10.28
N PRO A 44 -2.20 14.43 9.02
CA PRO A 44 -0.87 13.95 8.71
C PRO A 44 0.19 14.84 9.38
N ASP A 45 1.28 14.22 9.82
CA ASP A 45 2.45 14.89 10.43
C ASP A 45 3.70 14.78 9.54
N LYS A 46 3.61 14.06 8.43
CA LYS A 46 4.70 13.83 7.50
C LYS A 46 4.18 13.72 6.08
N ILE A 47 5.00 14.16 5.12
CA ILE A 47 4.79 13.94 3.69
C ILE A 47 6.05 13.30 3.11
N VAL A 48 5.87 12.28 2.29
CA VAL A 48 6.91 11.75 1.41
C VAL A 48 6.60 12.20 -0.01
N ILE A 49 7.56 12.87 -0.65
CA ILE A 49 7.40 13.44 -1.99
C ILE A 49 8.43 12.80 -2.90
N SER A 50 7.97 12.33 -4.07
CA SER A 50 8.84 11.73 -5.08
C SER A 50 8.91 12.64 -6.30
N PHE A 51 10.06 13.28 -6.48
CA PHE A 51 10.38 14.14 -7.62
C PHE A 51 11.10 13.35 -8.70
N GLY A 52 10.76 13.56 -9.96
CA GLY A 52 11.43 12.96 -11.11
C GLY A 52 12.15 13.99 -11.96
N ILE A 53 13.33 13.61 -12.42
CA ILE A 53 14.20 14.37 -13.31
C ILE A 53 14.40 13.54 -14.58
N GLU A 54 13.77 13.94 -15.69
CA GLU A 54 14.04 13.40 -17.02
C GLU A 54 14.84 14.41 -17.84
N THR A 55 15.95 13.97 -18.42
CA THR A 55 16.67 14.73 -19.44
C THR A 55 16.81 13.87 -20.68
N TRP A 56 17.05 14.51 -21.83
CA TRP A 56 17.30 13.79 -23.06
C TRP A 56 18.36 14.48 -23.90
N ASP A 57 19.11 13.68 -24.64
CA ASP A 57 20.05 14.14 -25.66
C ASP A 57 20.36 13.00 -26.63
N ALA A 58 20.85 13.33 -27.83
CA ALA A 58 21.34 12.32 -28.77
C ALA A 58 22.63 11.66 -28.26
N ASP A 59 23.45 12.39 -27.49
CA ASP A 59 24.63 11.87 -26.79
C ASP A 59 24.30 11.52 -25.34
N ILE A 60 24.48 10.24 -24.98
CA ILE A 60 24.26 9.73 -23.62
C ILE A 60 25.06 10.50 -22.55
N THR A 61 26.27 10.95 -22.87
CA THR A 61 27.16 11.67 -21.95
C THR A 61 26.56 13.03 -21.61
N VAL A 62 26.04 13.73 -22.63
CA VAL A 62 25.39 15.03 -22.47
C VAL A 62 24.08 14.88 -21.70
N ALA A 63 23.25 13.88 -22.05
CA ALA A 63 21.99 13.61 -21.34
C ALA A 63 22.23 13.34 -19.85
N LYS A 64 23.23 12.52 -19.53
CA LYS A 64 23.61 12.16 -18.16
C LYS A 64 24.17 13.36 -17.39
N GLN A 65 25.02 14.18 -18.02
CA GLN A 65 25.58 15.37 -17.39
C GLN A 65 24.48 16.37 -17.03
N LYS A 66 23.56 16.66 -17.96
CA LYS A 66 22.38 17.50 -17.70
C LYS A 66 21.56 16.96 -16.52
N ASN A 67 21.34 15.65 -16.46
CA ASN A 67 20.58 15.03 -15.37
C ASN A 67 21.28 15.23 -14.01
N ASN A 68 22.59 14.97 -13.96
CA ASN A 68 23.39 15.12 -12.74
C ASN A 68 23.43 16.57 -12.25
N ASP A 69 23.48 17.55 -13.15
CA ASP A 69 23.51 18.96 -12.80
C ASP A 69 22.16 19.40 -12.20
N ILE A 70 21.03 18.95 -12.76
CA ILE A 70 19.70 19.19 -12.19
C ILE A 70 19.57 18.48 -10.84
N LEU A 71 20.04 17.24 -10.72
CA LEU A 71 20.01 16.50 -9.46
C LEU A 71 20.74 17.24 -8.33
N LYS A 72 21.94 17.77 -8.61
CA LYS A 72 22.68 18.54 -7.60
C LYS A 72 21.95 19.80 -7.20
N LYS A 73 21.38 20.52 -8.18
CA LYS A 73 20.57 21.72 -7.93
C LYS A 73 19.32 21.41 -7.12
N SER A 74 18.62 20.33 -7.42
CA SER A 74 17.41 19.94 -6.71
C SER A 74 17.69 19.53 -5.27
N VAL A 75 18.76 18.76 -5.04
CA VAL A 75 19.18 18.41 -3.67
C VAL A 75 19.57 19.66 -2.88
N ALA A 76 20.29 20.61 -3.50
CA ALA A 76 20.63 21.87 -2.85
C ALA A 76 19.38 22.71 -2.51
N ALA A 77 18.46 22.88 -3.46
CA ALA A 77 17.21 23.63 -3.27
C ALA A 77 16.34 23.03 -2.15
N VAL A 78 16.27 21.70 -2.06
CA VAL A 78 15.55 20.99 -0.98
C VAL A 78 16.25 21.20 0.37
N LYS A 79 17.59 21.18 0.42
CA LYS A 79 18.35 21.47 1.65
C LYS A 79 18.14 22.91 2.12
N GLU A 80 18.07 23.88 1.20
CA GLU A 80 17.77 25.29 1.50
C GLU A 80 16.37 25.50 2.10
N CYS A 81 15.43 24.60 1.80
CA CYS A 81 14.11 24.58 2.45
C CYS A 81 14.13 24.03 3.90
N GLY A 82 15.32 23.73 4.44
CA GLY A 82 15.51 23.25 5.80
C GLY A 82 15.37 21.73 5.98
N ILE A 83 15.39 20.96 4.88
CA ILE A 83 15.31 19.50 4.94
C ILE A 83 16.71 18.92 5.23
N PRO A 84 16.88 18.11 6.28
CA PRO A 84 18.16 17.52 6.58
C PRO A 84 18.50 16.42 5.58
N GLU A 85 19.79 16.20 5.34
CA GLU A 85 20.27 15.23 4.33
C GLU A 85 19.77 13.80 4.54
N LYS A 86 19.55 13.38 5.80
CA LYS A 86 18.97 12.07 6.14
C LYS A 86 17.56 11.86 5.57
N ASP A 87 16.84 12.95 5.31
CA ASP A 87 15.46 12.95 4.83
C ASP A 87 15.39 13.19 3.31
N ILE A 88 16.55 13.22 2.63
CA ILE A 88 16.69 13.33 1.18
C ILE A 88 17.33 12.04 0.67
N GLN A 89 16.65 11.37 -0.25
CA GLN A 89 17.14 10.17 -0.90
C GLN A 89 17.14 10.36 -2.41
N THR A 90 18.21 9.92 -3.06
CA THR A 90 18.24 9.83 -4.53
C THR A 90 18.14 8.35 -4.91
N ASP A 91 17.23 8.04 -5.83
CA ASP A 91 16.97 6.69 -6.29
C ASP A 91 17.74 6.36 -7.58
N GLN A 92 17.40 5.23 -8.18
CA GLN A 92 18.09 4.62 -9.30
C GLN A 92 18.02 5.44 -10.59
N LEU A 93 19.20 5.64 -11.18
CA LEU A 93 19.37 6.17 -12.54
C LEU A 93 18.85 5.15 -13.56
N SER A 94 17.89 5.56 -14.39
CA SER A 94 17.41 4.79 -15.53
C SER A 94 17.78 5.50 -16.83
N ILE A 95 18.28 4.75 -17.81
CA ILE A 95 18.63 5.29 -19.12
C ILE A 95 17.97 4.43 -20.18
N GLU A 96 17.14 5.06 -21.01
CA GLU A 96 16.42 4.40 -22.09
C GLU A 96 16.66 5.11 -23.42
N PRO A 97 17.19 4.43 -24.46
CA PRO A 97 17.14 4.95 -25.81
C PRO A 97 15.69 4.95 -26.30
N ARG A 98 15.25 6.06 -26.91
CA ARG A 98 13.95 6.13 -27.57
C ARG A 98 14.12 6.25 -29.09
N TRP A 99 13.22 5.61 -29.81
CA TRP A 99 13.12 5.66 -31.27
C TRP A 99 11.73 6.16 -31.66
N SER A 100 11.62 6.85 -32.78
CA SER A 100 10.34 7.29 -33.33
C SER A 100 9.54 6.08 -33.79
N ASP A 101 8.29 5.99 -33.34
CA ASP A 101 7.36 4.96 -33.79
C ASP A 101 6.63 5.44 -35.05
N ASN A 102 7.31 5.38 -36.19
CA ASN A 102 6.73 5.67 -37.50
C ASN A 102 6.69 4.39 -38.34
N TYR A 103 5.53 4.09 -38.95
CA TYR A 103 5.28 2.87 -39.75
C TYR A 103 6.26 2.63 -40.91
N VAL A 104 7.00 3.67 -41.33
CA VAL A 104 7.88 3.61 -42.51
C VAL A 104 9.36 3.50 -42.13
N LYS A 105 9.81 4.14 -41.04
CA LYS A 105 11.21 4.09 -40.56
C LYS A 105 11.30 4.39 -39.05
N LYS A 106 12.07 3.57 -38.32
CA LYS A 106 12.46 3.85 -36.93
C LYS A 106 13.68 4.77 -36.92
N ASN A 107 13.51 6.03 -36.52
CA ASN A 107 14.62 6.97 -36.34
C ASN A 107 14.98 7.05 -34.86
N PHE A 108 16.27 7.03 -34.54
CA PHE A 108 16.73 7.26 -33.17
C PHE A 108 16.41 8.70 -32.74
N ILE A 109 15.79 8.86 -31.57
CA ILE A 109 15.43 10.17 -31.01
C ILE A 109 16.55 10.64 -30.08
N GLY A 110 16.99 9.77 -29.18
CA GLY A 110 17.98 10.11 -28.16
C GLY A 110 17.94 9.17 -26.97
N TYR A 111 18.86 9.40 -26.04
CA TYR A 111 18.90 8.75 -24.73
C TYR A 111 18.12 9.60 -23.72
N PHE A 112 17.11 9.01 -23.12
CA PHE A 112 16.35 9.60 -22.03
C PHE A 112 16.92 9.09 -20.72
N VAL A 113 17.32 10.01 -19.85
CA VAL A 113 17.92 9.72 -18.56
C VAL A 113 16.95 10.18 -17.48
N ARG A 114 16.55 9.25 -16.62
CA ARG A 114 15.60 9.46 -15.54
C ARG A 114 16.27 9.23 -14.20
N ASN A 115 15.97 10.09 -13.25
CA ASN A 115 16.39 9.97 -11.87
C ASN A 115 15.27 10.44 -10.95
N THR A 116 15.18 9.87 -9.75
CA THR A 116 14.14 10.19 -8.78
C THR A 116 14.79 10.69 -7.49
N VAL A 117 14.25 11.78 -6.94
CA VAL A 117 14.63 12.30 -5.63
C VAL A 117 13.43 12.17 -4.71
N VAL A 118 13.59 11.42 -3.63
CA VAL A 118 12.56 11.24 -2.60
C VAL A 118 12.90 12.09 -1.40
N VAL A 119 11.93 12.89 -0.97
CA VAL A 119 12.09 13.85 0.12
C VAL A 119 11.05 13.57 1.19
N THR A 120 11.50 13.44 2.43
CA THR A 120 10.63 13.33 3.59
C THR A 120 10.52 14.68 4.29
N LEU A 121 9.30 15.22 4.36
CA LEU A 121 8.98 16.50 4.96
C LEU A 121 8.18 16.28 6.24
N SER A 122 8.72 16.72 7.38
CA SER A 122 8.02 16.67 8.68
C SER A 122 7.10 17.87 8.90
N GLU A 123 7.35 18.99 8.22
CA GLU A 123 6.51 20.19 8.31
C GLU A 123 5.56 20.26 7.13
N VAL A 124 4.41 19.58 7.26
CA VAL A 124 3.40 19.43 6.21
C VAL A 124 2.94 20.77 5.60
N GLY A 125 2.98 21.87 6.36
CA GLY A 125 2.64 23.21 5.88
C GLY A 125 3.65 23.84 4.91
N LYS A 126 4.88 23.34 4.83
CA LYS A 126 5.94 23.84 3.92
C LYS A 126 5.96 23.12 2.57
N VAL A 127 4.95 22.30 2.29
CA VAL A 127 4.92 21.46 1.08
C VAL A 127 4.92 22.28 -0.20
N GLU A 128 4.16 23.37 -0.25
CA GLU A 128 4.03 24.22 -1.44
C GLU A 128 5.35 24.91 -1.78
N ASP A 129 6.03 25.46 -0.77
CA ASP A 129 7.35 26.09 -0.90
C ASP A 129 8.38 25.07 -1.40
N LEU A 130 8.39 23.87 -0.81
CA LEU A 130 9.32 22.81 -1.18
C LEU A 130 9.09 22.32 -2.61
N VAL A 131 7.83 22.10 -3.01
CA VAL A 131 7.48 21.70 -4.38
C VAL A 131 7.88 22.79 -5.38
N THR A 132 7.60 24.06 -5.07
CA THR A 132 7.95 25.19 -5.93
C THR A 132 9.47 25.30 -6.10
N SER A 133 10.22 25.22 -5.00
CA SER A 133 11.68 25.25 -5.00
C SER A 133 12.28 24.09 -5.81
N ALA A 134 11.74 22.87 -5.64
CA ALA A 134 12.17 21.70 -6.40
C ALA A 134 11.91 21.88 -7.90
N LEU A 135 10.73 22.36 -8.32
CA LEU A 135 10.43 22.60 -9.74
C LEU A 135 11.32 23.70 -10.35
N GLN A 136 11.58 24.79 -9.61
CA GLN A 136 12.48 25.86 -10.06
C GLN A 136 13.94 25.37 -10.24
N SER A 137 14.34 24.32 -9.53
CA SER A 137 15.67 23.71 -9.67
C SER A 137 15.85 22.89 -10.97
N GLY A 138 14.77 22.60 -11.69
CA GLY A 138 14.76 21.85 -12.95
C GLY A 138 14.13 20.45 -12.86
N VAL A 139 13.57 20.08 -11.72
CA VAL A 139 12.70 18.89 -11.60
C VAL A 139 11.49 19.07 -12.52
N ASN A 140 11.11 18.02 -13.25
CA ASN A 140 10.03 18.08 -14.24
C ASN A 140 8.90 17.06 -14.03
N TYR A 141 9.03 16.16 -13.06
CA TYR A 141 7.95 15.28 -12.63
C TYR A 141 7.74 15.33 -11.13
N ILE A 142 6.49 15.17 -10.72
CA ILE A 142 6.11 14.80 -9.35
C ILE A 142 5.41 13.45 -9.50
N HIS A 143 6.09 12.38 -9.09
CA HIS A 143 5.58 11.02 -9.18
C HIS A 143 4.47 10.74 -8.17
N GLY A 144 4.52 11.39 -7.00
CA GLY A 144 3.52 11.22 -5.97
C GLY A 144 3.80 12.07 -4.73
N LEU A 145 2.75 12.27 -3.95
CA LEU A 145 2.75 12.96 -2.67
C LEU A 145 2.01 12.07 -1.66
N ASP A 146 2.74 11.45 -0.75
CA ASP A 146 2.20 10.50 0.22
C ASP A 146 2.15 11.13 1.61
N PHE A 147 0.94 11.35 2.11
CA PHE A 147 0.70 11.85 3.46
C PHE A 147 0.76 10.69 4.47
N GLN A 148 1.54 10.88 5.52
CA GLN A 148 1.81 9.88 6.55
C GLN A 148 1.62 10.46 7.95
N THR A 149 1.53 9.55 8.93
CA THR A 149 1.61 9.90 10.34
C THR A 149 2.61 8.97 11.04
N THR A 150 3.40 9.53 11.95
CA THR A 150 4.33 8.80 12.80
C THR A 150 3.63 7.85 13.78
N GLU A 151 2.39 8.16 14.16
CA GLU A 151 1.56 7.43 15.12
C GLU A 151 0.58 6.45 14.45
N PHE A 152 0.79 6.09 13.17
CA PHE A 152 -0.19 5.29 12.43
C PHE A 152 -0.52 3.97 13.12
N LYS A 153 0.46 3.34 13.79
CA LYS A 153 0.22 2.09 14.54
C LYS A 153 -0.86 2.29 15.60
N GLU A 154 -0.82 3.38 16.35
CA GLU A 154 -1.77 3.71 17.41
C GLU A 154 -3.15 3.97 16.83
N TYR A 155 -3.24 4.79 15.80
CA TYR A 155 -4.52 5.06 15.12
C TYR A 155 -5.12 3.84 14.44
N ARG A 156 -4.29 2.92 13.97
CA ARG A 156 -4.74 1.62 13.45
C ARG A 156 -5.29 0.72 14.55
N GLU A 157 -4.66 0.69 15.72
CA GLU A 157 -5.18 -0.05 16.88
C GLU A 157 -6.53 0.53 17.34
N GLN A 158 -6.65 1.87 17.38
CA GLN A 158 -7.92 2.54 17.64
C GLN A 158 -8.99 2.19 16.60
N ALA A 159 -8.66 2.22 15.31
CA ALA A 159 -9.57 1.83 14.25
C ALA A 159 -10.02 0.36 14.39
N ARG A 160 -9.10 -0.55 14.76
CA ARG A 160 -9.41 -1.96 14.99
C ARG A 160 -10.39 -2.14 16.16
N GLU A 161 -10.16 -1.44 17.26
CA GLU A 161 -11.05 -1.50 18.42
C GLU A 161 -12.46 -1.02 18.07
N LEU A 162 -12.56 0.10 17.34
CA LEU A 162 -13.84 0.62 16.85
C LEU A 162 -14.53 -0.35 15.89
N ALA A 163 -13.79 -0.99 14.99
CA ALA A 163 -14.33 -1.96 14.06
C ALA A 163 -14.88 -3.21 14.78
N LEU A 164 -14.21 -3.68 15.83
CA LEU A 164 -14.69 -4.78 16.66
C LEU A 164 -15.96 -4.41 17.44
N LYS A 165 -16.02 -3.19 18.00
CA LYS A 165 -17.24 -2.68 18.65
C LYS A 165 -18.40 -2.58 17.67
N ALA A 166 -18.16 -2.06 16.46
CA ALA A 166 -19.15 -1.97 15.40
C ALA A 166 -19.64 -3.36 14.93
N ALA A 167 -18.73 -4.34 14.81
CA ALA A 167 -19.10 -5.73 14.50
C ALA A 167 -20.02 -6.30 15.59
N LYS A 168 -19.66 -6.14 16.86
CA LYS A 168 -20.47 -6.62 17.98
C LYS A 168 -21.86 -5.98 18.00
N GLU A 169 -21.93 -4.64 17.91
CA GLU A 169 -23.20 -3.91 17.87
C GLU A 169 -24.09 -4.36 16.71
N LYS A 170 -23.49 -4.63 15.54
CA LYS A 170 -24.20 -5.15 14.38
C LYS A 170 -24.78 -6.55 14.64
N ALA A 171 -23.98 -7.45 15.21
CA ALA A 171 -24.44 -8.79 15.58
C ALA A 171 -25.59 -8.73 16.59
N ASP A 172 -25.46 -7.90 17.63
CA ASP A 172 -26.47 -7.73 18.68
C ASP A 172 -27.81 -7.26 18.10
N LYS A 173 -27.78 -6.25 17.22
CA LYS A 173 -28.99 -5.73 16.56
C LYS A 173 -29.62 -6.75 15.62
N MET A 174 -28.81 -7.48 14.86
CA MET A 174 -29.31 -8.47 13.89
C MET A 174 -29.92 -9.69 14.59
N SER A 175 -29.29 -10.19 15.65
CA SER A 175 -29.79 -11.36 16.37
C SER A 175 -31.07 -11.04 17.15
N ALA A 176 -31.15 -9.83 17.74
CA ALA A 176 -32.32 -9.40 18.52
C ALA A 176 -33.62 -9.42 17.71
N VAL A 177 -33.58 -9.04 16.43
CA VAL A 177 -34.74 -9.10 15.52
C VAL A 177 -35.27 -10.52 15.33
N LEU A 178 -34.38 -11.52 15.44
CA LEU A 178 -34.70 -12.94 15.30
C LEU A 178 -34.99 -13.64 16.64
N GLY A 179 -35.08 -12.88 17.74
CA GLY A 179 -35.28 -13.43 19.07
C GLY A 179 -34.09 -14.26 19.57
N GLN A 180 -32.87 -13.91 19.14
CA GLN A 180 -31.62 -14.56 19.55
C GLN A 180 -30.69 -13.54 20.21
N THR A 181 -29.81 -14.01 21.08
CA THR A 181 -28.75 -13.22 21.71
C THR A 181 -27.37 -13.63 21.21
N VAL A 182 -26.43 -12.69 21.20
CA VAL A 182 -25.05 -12.95 20.79
C VAL A 182 -24.25 -13.52 21.96
N GLY A 183 -23.57 -14.64 21.71
CA GLY A 183 -22.69 -15.34 22.62
C GLY A 183 -21.22 -14.92 22.48
N VAL A 184 -20.31 -15.84 22.80
CA VAL A 184 -18.87 -15.57 22.70
C VAL A 184 -18.42 -15.50 21.23
N PRO A 185 -17.42 -14.67 20.89
CA PRO A 185 -16.81 -14.72 19.58
C PRO A 185 -16.09 -16.07 19.40
N ILE A 186 -16.41 -16.77 18.32
CA ILE A 186 -15.81 -18.07 17.98
C ILE A 186 -14.71 -17.96 16.92
N GLN A 187 -14.75 -16.90 16.11
CA GLN A 187 -13.72 -16.62 15.11
C GLN A 187 -13.62 -15.11 14.89
N ILE A 188 -12.39 -14.60 14.84
CA ILE A 188 -12.09 -13.20 14.50
C ILE A 188 -11.08 -13.22 13.36
N ASN A 189 -11.45 -12.66 12.21
CA ASN A 189 -10.57 -12.46 11.07
C ASN A 189 -10.42 -10.97 10.84
N GLU A 190 -9.20 -10.45 10.94
CA GLU A 190 -8.90 -9.09 10.48
C GLU A 190 -8.72 -9.15 8.96
N ASN A 191 -9.65 -8.53 8.21
CA ASN A 191 -9.48 -8.40 6.77
C ASN A 191 -8.47 -7.29 6.53
N TYR A 192 -7.25 -7.71 6.20
CA TYR A 192 -6.18 -6.80 5.84
C TYR A 192 -6.50 -6.13 4.49
N SER A 193 -7.21 -5.00 4.55
CA SER A 193 -7.58 -4.18 3.38
C SER A 193 -6.71 -2.93 3.21
N GLY A 194 -5.77 -2.68 4.13
CA GLY A 194 -4.76 -1.65 3.98
C GLY A 194 -3.54 -2.20 3.23
N SER A 195 -2.91 -1.39 2.38
CA SER A 195 -1.63 -1.75 1.77
C SER A 195 -0.67 -2.23 2.86
N PRO A 196 0.08 -3.34 2.66
CA PRO A 196 1.30 -3.58 3.40
C PRO A 196 2.07 -2.29 3.34
N TRP A 197 2.41 -1.76 4.49
CA TRP A 197 3.28 -0.62 4.63
C TRP A 197 4.42 -0.73 3.63
N ARG A 198 4.39 0.10 2.59
CA ARG A 198 5.61 0.50 1.91
C ARG A 198 6.31 1.39 2.92
N TYR A 199 7.03 0.77 3.85
CA TYR A 199 8.26 1.40 4.31
C TYR A 199 8.99 1.75 3.00
N TRP A 200 9.13 3.03 2.70
CA TRP A 200 10.16 3.43 1.76
C TRP A 200 11.49 3.17 2.49
N SER A 201 11.83 1.89 2.65
CA SER A 201 13.17 1.45 3.03
C SER A 201 13.91 1.17 1.73
N SER A 202 14.31 2.22 1.02
CA SER A 202 15.48 2.08 0.16
C SER A 202 16.73 2.08 1.05
N TRP A 203 16.87 1.01 1.84
CA TRP A 203 18.10 0.64 2.54
C TRP A 203 18.58 -0.70 1.97
N TYR A 204 18.75 -0.77 0.64
CA TYR A 204 19.05 -1.95 -0.19
C TYR A 204 17.83 -2.81 -0.60
N GLY A 205 17.39 -2.67 -1.85
CA GLY A 205 16.80 -3.77 -2.60
C GLY A 205 15.50 -3.46 -3.35
N TRP A 206 15.63 -3.22 -4.66
CA TRP A 206 14.74 -3.70 -5.73
C TRP A 206 13.24 -3.89 -5.40
N ASP A 207 12.42 -2.84 -5.49
CA ASP A 207 10.99 -2.99 -5.81
C ASP A 207 10.46 -1.77 -6.60
N TRP A 208 10.93 -1.64 -7.84
CA TRP A 208 10.15 -0.98 -8.89
C TRP A 208 9.15 -1.98 -9.48
N GLY A 209 8.32 -2.57 -8.60
CA GLY A 209 7.13 -3.29 -8.99
C GLY A 209 6.10 -2.26 -9.47
N TRP A 210 5.76 -2.32 -10.75
CA TRP A 210 4.55 -1.76 -11.32
C TRP A 210 3.32 -2.41 -10.66
N GLY A 211 3.06 -2.08 -9.41
CA GLY A 211 1.86 -2.43 -8.68
C GLY A 211 0.93 -1.23 -8.71
N ARG A 212 0.11 -1.12 -9.76
CA ARG A 212 -1.15 -0.38 -9.66
C ARG A 212 -2.00 -1.06 -8.60
N SER A 213 -1.78 -0.74 -7.33
CA SER A 213 -2.73 -1.05 -6.27
C SER A 213 -3.44 0.25 -5.94
N SER A 214 -4.64 0.40 -6.51
CA SER A 214 -5.65 1.35 -6.06
C SER A 214 -6.01 1.07 -4.60
N GLY A 215 -5.15 1.50 -3.67
CA GLY A 215 -5.39 1.50 -2.24
C GLY A 215 -5.34 2.94 -1.76
N MET A 216 -6.41 3.69 -2.03
CA MET A 216 -6.53 5.11 -1.71
C MET A 216 -6.27 5.38 -0.21
N SER A 217 -5.12 5.99 0.11
CA SER A 217 -5.12 7.05 1.12
C SER A 217 -5.86 8.23 0.50
N GLN A 218 -7.19 8.24 0.62
CA GLN A 218 -7.97 9.36 0.14
C GLN A 218 -7.88 10.47 1.18
N VAL A 219 -6.98 11.43 0.93
CA VAL A 219 -7.02 12.73 1.58
C VAL A 219 -8.35 13.36 1.17
N GLN A 220 -9.33 13.36 2.08
CA GLN A 220 -10.61 14.01 1.83
C GLN A 220 -10.44 15.51 2.04
N VAL A 221 -10.37 16.26 0.94
CA VAL A 221 -10.45 17.73 0.95
C VAL A 221 -11.93 18.11 0.98
N GLN A 222 -12.41 18.58 2.13
CA GLN A 222 -13.77 19.11 2.24
C GLN A 222 -13.74 20.57 1.79
N ALA A 223 -14.04 20.82 0.52
CA ALA A 223 -14.20 22.17 0.00
C ALA A 223 -15.54 22.74 0.50
N ASP A 224 -15.47 23.77 1.35
CA ASP A 224 -16.63 24.56 1.72
C ASP A 224 -17.06 25.37 0.49
N ARG A 225 -18.24 25.07 -0.08
CA ARG A 225 -18.72 25.72 -1.30
C ARG A 225 -19.35 27.06 -0.95
N GLY A 226 -18.51 28.09 -0.88
CA GLY A 226 -18.95 29.47 -0.70
C GLY A 226 -18.02 30.48 -1.38
N SER A 227 -18.52 31.06 -2.48
CA SER A 227 -18.10 32.33 -3.06
C SER A 227 -16.75 32.40 -3.81
N SER A 228 -16.84 32.90 -5.04
CA SER A 228 -15.74 33.35 -5.89
C SER A 228 -14.83 34.37 -5.20
N GLY A 229 -13.57 33.99 -4.99
CA GLY A 229 -12.51 34.87 -4.52
C GLY A 229 -11.20 34.09 -4.53
N GLU A 230 -10.21 34.64 -5.24
CA GLU A 230 -8.76 34.39 -5.13
C GLU A 230 -8.29 32.96 -4.78
N ILE A 231 -7.52 32.34 -5.69
CA ILE A 231 -6.74 31.13 -5.40
C ILE A 231 -5.59 31.52 -4.45
N THR A 232 -5.92 31.75 -3.19
CA THR A 232 -5.01 31.81 -2.03
C THR A 232 -5.44 30.80 -0.98
N ASP A 233 -6.14 29.75 -1.40
CA ASP A 233 -6.43 28.61 -0.54
C ASP A 233 -5.20 27.70 -0.55
N THR A 234 -4.31 27.98 0.42
CA THR A 234 -3.36 27.01 0.96
C THR A 234 -4.02 25.64 0.97
N VAL A 235 -3.40 24.65 0.34
CA VAL A 235 -3.96 23.30 0.22
C VAL A 235 -4.36 22.83 1.61
N ALA A 236 -5.66 22.79 1.89
CA ALA A 236 -6.16 22.30 3.16
C ALA A 236 -5.65 20.87 3.31
N LEU A 237 -4.80 20.65 4.31
CA LEU A 237 -4.23 19.34 4.62
C LEU A 237 -5.39 18.41 4.97
N GLY A 238 -5.90 17.69 3.97
CA GLY A 238 -7.05 16.82 4.15
C GLY A 238 -6.73 15.71 5.13
N LYS A 239 -7.78 15.09 5.67
CA LYS A 239 -7.63 14.10 6.73
C LYS A 239 -7.12 12.79 6.15
N LEU A 240 -6.07 12.22 6.76
CA LEU A 240 -5.62 10.86 6.51
C LEU A 240 -6.64 9.89 7.12
N SER A 241 -7.30 9.10 6.30
CA SER A 241 -8.29 8.11 6.73
C SER A 241 -7.63 6.75 6.98
N ILE A 242 -7.54 6.33 8.23
CA ILE A 242 -7.06 5.00 8.62
C ILE A 242 -8.27 4.10 8.82
N ARG A 243 -8.38 3.05 8.01
CA ARG A 243 -9.52 2.12 8.01
C ARG A 243 -9.15 0.78 8.62
N ALA A 244 -10.09 0.18 9.34
CA ALA A 244 -10.01 -1.20 9.78
C ALA A 244 -11.30 -1.93 9.40
N ASN A 245 -11.16 -3.16 8.89
CA ASN A 245 -12.26 -4.07 8.60
C ASN A 245 -12.00 -5.39 9.34
N VAL A 246 -12.98 -5.83 10.10
CA VAL A 246 -12.93 -7.09 10.83
C VAL A 246 -14.17 -7.90 10.52
N SER A 247 -13.98 -9.20 10.31
CA SER A 247 -15.06 -10.18 10.24
C SER A 247 -15.05 -10.97 11.55
N VAL A 248 -16.16 -10.93 12.27
CA VAL A 248 -16.32 -11.64 13.54
C VAL A 248 -17.49 -12.61 13.41
N THR A 249 -17.24 -13.85 13.78
CA THR A 249 -18.28 -14.86 13.95
C THR A 249 -18.55 -15.04 15.43
N PHE A 250 -19.81 -14.90 15.83
CA PHE A 250 -20.28 -15.13 17.18
C PHE A 250 -21.20 -16.35 17.23
N GLU A 251 -21.18 -17.06 18.36
CA GLU A 251 -22.20 -18.05 18.68
C GLU A 251 -23.55 -17.34 18.94
N LEU A 252 -24.66 -17.94 18.52
CA LEU A 252 -26.01 -17.47 18.83
C LEU A 252 -26.60 -18.29 19.98
N LYS A 253 -27.31 -17.62 20.88
CA LYS A 253 -28.01 -18.22 22.00
C LYS A 253 -29.50 -17.86 21.94
N LYS A 254 -30.34 -18.83 22.30
CA LYS A 254 -31.77 -18.61 22.54
C LYS A 254 -32.01 -17.87 23.85
#